data_AF-F9T0Z5-F1
#
_entry.id   AF-F9T0Z5-F1
#
_cell.length_a   1.000
_cell.length_b   1.000
_cell.length_c   1.000
_cell.angle_alpha   90.00
_cell.angle_beta   90.00
_cell.angle_gamma   90.00
#
_symmetry.space_group_name_H-M   'P 1'
#
loop_
_entity.id
_entity.type
_entity.pdbx_description
1 polymer ?
#
loop_
_entity_poly.entity_id
_entity_poly.type
_entity_poly.pdbx_seq_one_letter_code
_entity_poly.pdbx_strand_id
1 'polypeptide(L)'
;MKSNALKIAIVTALGLSSLTGCMGQMATTGIVSKFNLEVVDNRYGRAGMFILLSPVYGIAGAADLFVINSIEFWTGKNPVSGKSPAVVDTPTKNYIKVNDKLDNSLKEVPLASNSEIDHATMNQIDADTLQMDVTYANGSKQTLRGERLAEGVAFYLDDQYVTTVSNIELTDYVASANI
;
A
#
# COMPACT_ATOMS: atom_id res chain seq x y z
N MET A 1 -24.09 -16.03 12.88
CA MET A 1 -23.56 -14.86 12.13
C MET A 1 -22.31 -14.26 12.77
N LYS A 2 -22.28 -13.98 14.09
CA LYS A 2 -21.09 -13.41 14.78
C LYS A 2 -19.82 -14.28 14.70
N SER A 3 -19.94 -15.61 14.80
CA SER A 3 -18.80 -16.53 14.71
C SER A 3 -18.19 -16.61 13.31
N ASN A 4 -19.00 -16.51 12.26
CA ASN A 4 -18.51 -16.52 10.88
C ASN A 4 -17.85 -15.19 10.53
N ALA A 5 -18.41 -14.05 10.98
CA ALA A 5 -17.77 -12.75 10.83
C ALA A 5 -16.42 -12.67 11.56
N LEU A 6 -16.33 -13.21 12.78
CA LEU A 6 -15.06 -13.27 13.53
C LEU A 6 -14.03 -14.18 12.84
N LYS A 7 -14.44 -15.34 12.32
CA LYS A 7 -13.56 -16.23 11.55
C LYS A 7 -13.07 -15.58 10.27
N ILE A 8 -13.94 -14.87 9.54
CA ILE A 8 -13.57 -14.11 8.35
C ILE A 8 -12.57 -13.01 8.73
N ALA A 9 -12.85 -12.22 9.76
CA ALA A 9 -11.92 -11.18 10.22
C ALA A 9 -10.54 -11.73 10.62
N ILE A 10 -10.48 -12.90 11.28
CA ILE A 10 -9.23 -13.56 11.66
C ILE A 10 -8.49 -14.08 10.41
N VAL A 11 -9.19 -14.72 9.47
CA VAL A 11 -8.59 -15.21 8.22
C VAL A 11 -8.10 -14.06 7.34
N THR A 12 -8.85 -12.96 7.26
CA THR A 12 -8.44 -11.74 6.55
C THR A 12 -7.24 -11.09 7.23
N ALA A 13 -7.22 -11.01 8.57
CA ALA A 13 -6.08 -10.46 9.32
C ALA A 13 -4.80 -11.30 9.17
N LEU A 14 -4.93 -12.64 9.21
CA LEU A 14 -3.81 -13.57 8.97
C LEU A 14 -3.35 -13.54 7.50
N GLY A 15 -4.29 -13.39 6.56
CA GLY A 15 -4.00 -13.21 5.14
C GLY A 15 -3.20 -11.92 4.88
N LEU A 16 -3.56 -10.82 5.55
CA LEU A 16 -2.83 -9.54 5.47
C LEU A 16 -1.39 -9.64 6.00
N SER A 17 -1.14 -10.45 7.03
CA SER A 17 0.21 -10.69 7.56
C SER A 17 1.11 -11.54 6.65
N SER A 18 0.52 -12.18 5.62
CA SER A 18 1.24 -12.99 4.63
C SER A 18 1.68 -12.19 3.40
N LEU A 19 1.30 -10.90 3.29
CA LEU A 19 1.88 -10.00 2.30
C LEU A 19 3.29 -9.61 2.75
N THR A 20 4.28 -10.42 2.37
CA THR A 20 5.70 -10.11 2.49
C THR A 20 6.04 -8.98 1.51
N GLY A 21 5.65 -7.76 1.86
CA GLY A 21 5.82 -6.59 1.01
C GLY A 21 4.91 -5.44 1.44
N CYS A 22 5.10 -4.94 2.67
CA CYS A 22 4.49 -3.65 3.02
C CYS A 22 5.05 -2.58 2.08
N MET A 23 4.18 -1.93 1.32
CA MET A 23 4.54 -0.82 0.42
C MET A 23 4.68 0.49 1.22
N GLY A 24 5.61 0.51 2.19
CA GLY A 24 5.86 1.66 3.06
C GLY A 24 6.81 1.33 4.22
N GLN A 25 7.29 2.35 4.94
CA GLN A 25 8.36 2.21 5.93
C GLN A 25 7.95 1.51 7.23
N MET A 26 6.65 1.34 7.49
CA MET A 26 6.16 0.79 8.78
C MET A 26 6.76 1.53 9.99
N ALA A 27 6.84 2.87 9.89
CA ALA A 27 7.61 3.69 10.80
C ALA A 27 7.13 3.59 12.26
N THR A 28 5.83 3.52 12.50
CA THR A 28 5.25 3.44 13.84
C THR A 28 5.57 2.09 14.50
N THR A 29 5.41 1.00 13.76
CA THR A 29 5.76 -0.36 14.15
C THR A 29 7.27 -0.47 14.40
N GLY A 30 8.08 0.24 13.60
CA GLY A 30 9.53 0.37 13.81
C GLY A 30 9.88 1.03 15.14
N ILE A 31 9.13 2.06 15.58
CA ILE A 31 9.31 2.69 16.89
C ILE A 31 9.00 1.71 18.03
N VAL A 32 7.88 0.96 17.94
CA VAL A 32 7.52 -0.04 18.96
C VAL A 32 8.57 -1.15 19.02
N SER A 33 9.10 -1.57 17.86
CA SER A 33 10.20 -2.53 17.73
C SER A 33 11.46 -2.04 18.41
N LYS A 34 11.87 -0.80 18.13
CA LYS A 34 13.04 -0.17 18.73
C LYS A 34 12.90 -0.11 20.26
N PHE A 35 11.76 0.33 20.76
CA PHE A 35 11.49 0.38 22.19
C PHE A 35 11.65 -1.00 22.85
N ASN A 36 11.08 -2.06 22.26
CA ASN A 36 11.23 -3.42 22.78
C ASN A 36 12.71 -3.87 22.81
N LEU A 37 13.47 -3.56 21.76
CA LEU A 37 14.89 -3.92 21.67
C LEU A 37 15.79 -3.14 22.64
N GLU A 38 15.45 -1.88 22.95
CA GLU A 38 16.22 -1.01 23.84
C GLU A 38 15.89 -1.23 25.32
N VAL A 39 14.64 -1.57 25.66
CA VAL A 39 14.21 -1.69 27.06
C VAL A 39 14.68 -3.00 27.71
N VAL A 40 14.98 -4.04 26.91
CA VAL A 40 15.51 -5.32 27.41
C VAL A 40 16.70 -5.79 26.57
N ASP A 41 17.78 -6.17 27.26
CA ASP A 41 19.09 -6.49 26.70
C ASP A 41 19.27 -7.97 26.32
N ASN A 42 18.27 -8.83 26.52
CA ASN A 42 18.36 -10.26 26.23
C ASN A 42 17.16 -10.77 25.42
N ARG A 43 17.40 -11.85 24.65
CA ARG A 43 16.43 -12.41 23.71
C ARG A 43 15.12 -12.88 24.34
N TYR A 44 15.17 -13.41 25.57
CA TYR A 44 13.98 -13.96 26.24
C TYR A 44 13.12 -12.85 26.82
N GLY A 45 13.74 -11.82 27.41
CA GLY A 45 13.04 -10.63 27.87
C GLY A 45 12.40 -9.86 26.72
N ARG A 46 13.07 -9.75 25.56
CA ARG A 46 12.48 -9.20 24.33
C ARG A 46 11.28 -10.01 23.84
N ALA A 47 11.33 -11.34 23.93
CA ALA A 47 10.19 -12.19 23.60
C ALA A 47 9.01 -11.98 24.58
N GLY A 48 9.30 -11.88 25.88
CA GLY A 48 8.30 -11.54 26.89
C GLY A 48 7.66 -10.17 26.65
N MET A 49 8.48 -9.15 26.39
CA MET A 49 8.01 -7.81 26.03
C MET A 49 7.24 -7.78 24.72
N PHE A 50 7.63 -8.59 23.73
CA PHE A 50 6.88 -8.73 22.48
C PHE A 50 5.47 -9.28 22.73
N ILE A 51 5.33 -10.30 23.60
CA ILE A 51 4.01 -10.82 23.99
C ILE A 51 3.20 -9.76 24.72
N LEU A 52 3.80 -9.05 25.68
CA LEU A 52 3.13 -8.00 26.45
C LEU A 52 2.69 -6.82 25.59
N LEU A 53 3.54 -6.40 24.65
CA LEU A 53 3.28 -5.32 23.71
C LEU A 53 2.50 -5.77 22.48
N SER A 54 2.13 -7.05 22.36
CA SER A 54 1.47 -7.58 21.16
C SER A 54 0.21 -6.80 20.74
N PRO A 55 -0.64 -6.27 21.65
CA PRO A 55 -1.75 -5.41 21.24
C PRO A 55 -1.27 -4.07 20.63
N VAL A 56 -0.18 -3.51 21.16
CA VAL A 56 0.43 -2.27 20.68
C VAL A 56 1.03 -2.47 19.29
N TYR A 57 1.72 -3.61 19.06
CA TYR A 57 2.20 -3.99 17.72
C TYR A 57 1.04 -4.15 16.73
N GLY A 58 -0.07 -4.76 17.15
CA GLY A 58 -1.25 -4.92 16.30
C GLY A 58 -1.84 -3.57 15.86
N ILE A 59 -1.96 -2.62 16.79
CA ILE A 59 -2.47 -1.27 16.50
C ILE A 59 -1.48 -0.49 15.63
N ALA A 60 -0.19 -0.49 15.97
CA ALA A 60 0.84 0.22 15.20
C ALA A 60 0.96 -0.32 13.77
N GLY A 61 0.91 -1.65 13.61
CA GLY A 61 0.92 -2.30 12.32
C GLY A 61 -0.30 -1.95 11.47
N ALA A 62 -1.50 -1.94 12.06
CA ALA A 62 -2.70 -1.51 11.35
C ALA A 62 -2.66 -0.03 10.96
N ALA A 63 -2.20 0.84 11.86
CA ALA A 63 -2.04 2.27 11.57
C ALA A 63 -1.03 2.51 10.45
N ASP A 64 0.10 1.81 10.46
CA ASP A 64 1.07 1.90 9.37
C ASP A 64 0.46 1.42 8.06
N LEU A 65 -0.22 0.27 8.06
CA LEU A 65 -0.72 -0.37 6.84
C LEU A 65 -1.86 0.41 6.17
N PHE A 66 -2.78 0.98 6.95
CA PHE A 66 -3.97 1.65 6.41
C PHE A 66 -3.89 3.17 6.36
N VAL A 67 -2.95 3.80 7.09
CA VAL A 67 -2.91 5.26 7.23
C VAL A 67 -1.52 5.81 6.91
N ILE A 68 -0.50 5.46 7.69
CA ILE A 68 0.82 6.12 7.61
C ILE A 68 1.51 5.81 6.29
N ASN A 69 1.50 4.54 5.84
CA ASN A 69 2.09 4.16 4.56
C ASN A 69 1.28 4.70 3.37
N SER A 70 -0.04 4.88 3.50
CA SER A 70 -0.85 5.52 2.47
C SER A 70 -0.47 7.00 2.31
N ILE A 71 -0.28 7.72 3.42
CA ILE A 71 0.23 9.11 3.37
C ILE A 71 1.64 9.13 2.77
N GLU A 72 2.52 8.21 3.19
CA GLU A 72 3.87 8.09 2.63
C GLU A 72 3.85 7.92 1.11
N PHE A 73 3.02 7.02 0.59
CA PHE A 73 2.86 6.76 -0.83
C PHE A 73 2.53 8.03 -1.62
N TRP A 74 1.53 8.78 -1.16
CA TRP A 74 1.06 9.95 -1.90
C TRP A 74 1.93 11.19 -1.73
N THR A 75 2.59 11.34 -0.58
CA THR A 75 3.40 12.53 -0.28
C THR A 75 4.89 12.35 -0.60
N GLY A 76 5.32 11.13 -0.94
CA GLY A 76 6.75 10.81 -1.14
C GLY A 76 7.57 10.86 0.16
N LYS A 77 6.93 11.03 1.31
CA LYS A 77 7.58 11.21 2.62
C LYS A 77 6.78 10.56 3.73
N ASN A 78 7.42 9.75 4.55
CA ASN A 78 6.73 9.17 5.69
C ASN A 78 6.47 10.25 6.77
N PRO A 79 5.23 10.46 7.23
CA PRO A 79 4.90 11.55 8.16
C PRO A 79 5.40 11.31 9.58
N VAL A 80 5.71 10.06 9.95
CA VAL A 80 6.22 9.69 11.28
C VAL A 80 7.74 9.72 11.32
N SER A 81 8.41 9.12 10.33
CA SER A 81 9.87 9.04 10.29
C SER A 81 10.52 10.30 9.68
N GLY A 82 9.76 11.06 8.89
CA GLY A 82 10.25 12.20 8.11
C GLY A 82 11.17 11.82 6.95
N LYS A 83 11.31 10.53 6.62
CA LYS A 83 12.21 10.06 5.56
C LYS A 83 11.55 10.11 4.19
N SER A 84 12.34 10.53 3.20
CA SER A 84 12.05 10.48 1.76
C SER A 84 13.26 9.86 1.04
N PRO A 85 13.08 9.30 -0.17
CA PRO A 85 11.80 9.13 -0.88
C PRO A 85 10.92 8.04 -0.24
N ALA A 86 9.66 7.93 -0.66
CA ALA A 86 8.79 6.84 -0.21
C ALA A 86 9.40 5.49 -0.62
N VAL A 87 9.06 4.42 0.10
CA VAL A 87 9.59 3.08 -0.21
C VAL A 87 9.23 2.65 -1.63
N VAL A 88 8.05 3.04 -2.13
CA VAL A 88 7.60 2.72 -3.49
C VAL A 88 8.38 3.44 -4.59
N ASP A 89 9.00 4.57 -4.28
CA ASP A 89 9.84 5.33 -5.21
C ASP A 89 11.28 4.82 -5.24
N THR A 90 11.63 3.85 -4.37
CA THR A 90 12.97 3.30 -4.29
C THR A 90 13.24 2.38 -5.49
N PRO A 91 14.28 2.64 -6.31
CA PRO A 91 14.57 1.82 -7.48
C PRO A 91 14.78 0.34 -7.11
N THR A 92 14.02 -0.56 -7.73
CA THR A 92 14.16 -2.00 -7.58
C THR A 92 14.11 -2.70 -8.93
N LYS A 93 14.38 -4.01 -8.95
CA LYS A 93 14.29 -4.83 -10.16
C LYS A 93 12.82 -5.00 -10.55
N ASN A 94 12.38 -4.26 -11.56
CA ASN A 94 11.03 -4.34 -12.09
C ASN A 94 10.92 -5.45 -13.13
N TYR A 95 10.06 -6.45 -12.88
CA TYR A 95 9.84 -7.58 -13.79
C TYR A 95 8.88 -7.25 -14.94
N ILE A 96 7.93 -6.33 -14.72
CA ILE A 96 7.05 -5.78 -15.75
C ILE A 96 7.47 -4.32 -15.99
N LYS A 97 7.85 -4.00 -17.23
CA LYS A 97 8.25 -2.64 -17.63
C LYS A 97 7.06 -1.89 -18.22
N VAL A 98 6.33 -1.18 -17.36
CA VAL A 98 5.16 -0.39 -17.77
C VAL A 98 5.55 1.04 -18.18
N ASN A 99 6.68 1.57 -17.68
CA ASN A 99 7.10 2.96 -17.90
C ASN A 99 7.29 3.32 -19.38
N ASP A 100 7.63 2.37 -20.25
CA ASP A 100 7.80 2.64 -21.68
C ASP A 100 6.46 2.95 -22.37
N LYS A 101 5.34 2.55 -21.74
CA LYS A 101 3.97 2.76 -22.22
C LYS A 101 3.24 3.90 -21.48
N LEU A 102 3.89 4.51 -20.48
CA LEU A 102 3.32 5.54 -19.62
C LEU A 102 3.72 6.94 -20.12
N ASP A 103 2.79 7.89 -20.07
CA ASP A 103 3.11 9.31 -20.25
C ASP A 103 4.21 9.72 -19.27
N ASN A 104 5.19 10.50 -19.72
CA ASN A 104 6.31 10.94 -18.90
C ASN A 104 5.88 11.76 -17.68
N SER A 105 4.75 12.46 -17.75
CA SER A 105 4.17 13.22 -16.63
C SER A 105 3.68 12.34 -15.47
N LEU A 106 3.50 11.04 -15.69
CA LEU A 106 3.00 10.07 -14.71
C LEU A 106 4.10 9.17 -14.14
N LYS A 107 5.36 9.35 -14.56
CA LYS A 107 6.52 8.55 -14.12
C LYS A 107 7.12 9.02 -12.81
N GLU A 108 6.81 10.25 -12.42
CA GLU A 108 7.30 10.89 -11.22
C GLU A 108 6.09 11.22 -10.34
N VAL A 109 6.26 11.12 -9.02
CA VAL A 109 5.28 11.67 -8.09
C VAL A 109 5.09 13.15 -8.44
N PRO A 110 3.86 13.67 -8.59
CA PRO A 110 3.63 15.08 -8.80
C PRO A 110 3.96 15.84 -7.52
N LEU A 111 5.26 16.03 -7.26
CA LEU A 111 5.83 16.87 -6.19
C LEU A 111 5.36 18.33 -6.28
N ALA A 112 4.63 18.69 -7.35
CA ALA A 112 4.06 20.01 -7.59
C ALA A 112 2.72 20.26 -6.87
N SER A 113 2.09 19.26 -6.26
CA SER A 113 0.89 19.50 -5.46
C SER A 113 1.19 19.27 -3.98
N ASN A 114 1.59 20.34 -3.29
CA ASN A 114 1.49 20.49 -1.82
C ASN A 114 0.01 20.49 -1.36
N SER A 115 -0.80 19.63 -1.94
CA SER A 115 -2.20 19.48 -1.61
C SER A 115 -2.26 18.25 -0.72
N GLU A 116 -2.28 18.46 0.59
CA GLU A 116 -2.55 17.38 1.55
C GLU A 116 -3.78 16.61 1.06
N ILE A 117 -3.73 15.28 0.98
CA ILE A 117 -4.91 14.49 0.63
C ILE A 117 -5.89 14.61 1.79
N ASP A 118 -7.12 15.01 1.50
CA ASP A 118 -8.18 15.09 2.50
C ASP A 118 -8.78 13.68 2.72
N HIS A 119 -9.20 13.02 1.64
CA HIS A 119 -9.69 11.64 1.69
C HIS A 119 -9.59 10.94 0.34
N ALA A 120 -9.47 9.60 0.36
CA ALA A 120 -9.58 8.76 -0.82
C ALA A 120 -10.68 7.71 -0.61
N THR A 121 -11.49 7.46 -1.64
CA THR A 121 -12.59 6.50 -1.61
C THR A 121 -12.44 5.48 -2.74
N MET A 122 -12.55 4.20 -2.40
CA MET A 122 -12.55 3.10 -3.36
C MET A 122 -13.97 2.62 -3.58
N ASN A 123 -14.40 2.58 -4.84
CA ASN A 123 -15.74 2.21 -5.26
C ASN A 123 -15.65 1.13 -6.35
N GLN A 124 -16.38 0.04 -6.18
CA GLN A 124 -16.64 -0.89 -7.27
C GLN A 124 -17.85 -0.37 -8.06
N ILE A 125 -17.62 0.07 -9.30
CA ILE A 125 -18.69 0.65 -10.13
C ILE A 125 -19.56 -0.46 -10.70
N ASP A 126 -18.94 -1.57 -11.10
CA ASP A 126 -19.59 -2.77 -11.61
C ASP A 126 -18.69 -4.01 -11.42
N ALA A 127 -19.06 -5.14 -12.03
CA ALA A 127 -18.34 -6.40 -11.87
C ALA A 127 -16.88 -6.34 -12.39
N ASP A 128 -16.62 -5.47 -13.36
CA ASP A 128 -15.36 -5.39 -14.11
C ASP A 128 -14.58 -4.10 -13.82
N THR A 129 -15.19 -3.13 -13.14
CA THR A 129 -14.65 -1.79 -12.95
C THR A 129 -14.45 -1.44 -11.47
N LEU A 130 -13.21 -1.10 -11.11
CA LEU A 130 -12.84 -0.55 -9.81
C LEU A 130 -12.36 0.89 -9.98
N GLN A 131 -12.86 1.81 -9.17
CA GLN A 131 -12.47 3.23 -9.21
C GLN A 131 -12.03 3.71 -7.83
N MET A 132 -10.95 4.48 -7.80
CA MET A 132 -10.46 5.20 -6.64
C MET A 132 -10.56 6.70 -6.91
N ASP A 133 -11.31 7.40 -6.07
CA ASP A 133 -11.41 8.86 -6.09
C ASP A 133 -10.54 9.43 -4.97
N VAL A 134 -9.67 10.38 -5.29
CA VAL A 134 -8.78 11.07 -4.35
C VAL A 134 -9.21 12.54 -4.30
N THR A 135 -9.63 13.02 -3.13
CA THR A 135 -9.92 14.43 -2.87
C THR A 135 -8.75 15.05 -2.13
N TYR A 136 -8.26 16.18 -2.64
CA TYR A 136 -7.18 16.95 -2.04
C TYR A 136 -7.74 18.09 -1.17
N ALA A 137 -6.96 18.60 -0.22
CA ALA A 137 -7.32 19.65 0.73
C ALA A 137 -7.63 21.01 0.06
N ASN A 138 -7.11 21.22 -1.16
CA ASN A 138 -7.46 22.38 -2.00
C ASN A 138 -8.82 22.22 -2.71
N GLY A 139 -9.51 21.10 -2.51
CA GLY A 139 -10.80 20.76 -3.12
C GLY A 139 -10.70 20.11 -4.51
N SER A 140 -9.51 19.96 -5.10
CA SER A 140 -9.35 19.24 -6.36
C SER A 140 -9.60 17.74 -6.16
N LYS A 141 -9.99 17.05 -7.23
CA LYS A 141 -10.23 15.60 -7.24
C LYS A 141 -9.43 14.95 -8.36
N GLN A 142 -8.98 13.73 -8.11
CA GLN A 142 -8.35 12.88 -9.12
C GLN A 142 -8.97 11.48 -9.07
N THR A 143 -9.21 10.89 -10.22
CA THR A 143 -9.90 9.61 -10.37
C THR A 143 -8.98 8.60 -11.04
N LEU A 144 -8.69 7.49 -10.37
CA LEU A 144 -7.99 6.35 -10.95
C LEU A 144 -8.98 5.20 -11.16
N ARG A 145 -9.13 4.70 -12.38
CA ARG A 145 -10.03 3.58 -12.71
C ARG A 145 -9.27 2.42 -13.32
N GLY A 146 -9.54 1.20 -12.84
CA GLY A 146 -9.13 -0.05 -13.45
C GLY A 146 -10.34 -0.78 -14.03
N GLU A 147 -10.29 -1.15 -15.30
CA GLU A 147 -11.34 -1.87 -16.01
C GLU A 147 -10.81 -3.22 -16.51
N ARG A 148 -11.47 -4.32 -16.13
CA ARG A 148 -11.15 -5.66 -16.58
C ARG A 148 -11.57 -5.83 -18.04
N LEU A 149 -10.61 -6.19 -18.88
CA LEU A 149 -10.81 -6.56 -20.27
C LEU A 149 -10.69 -8.09 -20.43
N ALA A 150 -11.09 -8.60 -21.58
CA ALA A 150 -10.95 -10.03 -21.90
C ALA A 150 -9.50 -10.53 -21.81
N GLU A 151 -8.53 -9.70 -22.19
CA GLU A 151 -7.10 -10.06 -22.23
C GLU A 151 -6.21 -9.26 -21.28
N GLY A 152 -6.78 -8.53 -20.32
CA GLY A 152 -5.98 -7.73 -19.38
C GLY A 152 -6.79 -6.79 -18.50
N VAL A 153 -6.10 -5.79 -17.94
CA VAL A 153 -6.73 -4.70 -17.19
C VAL A 153 -6.25 -3.38 -17.77
N ALA A 154 -7.18 -2.51 -18.14
CA ALA A 154 -6.90 -1.15 -18.58
C ALA A 154 -6.98 -0.19 -17.39
N PHE A 155 -6.02 0.73 -17.31
CA PHE A 155 -5.97 1.76 -16.27
C PHE A 155 -6.23 3.14 -16.89
N TYR A 156 -6.99 3.95 -16.18
CA TYR A 156 -7.38 5.30 -16.56
C TYR A 156 -7.10 6.28 -15.40
N LEU A 157 -6.67 7.49 -15.73
CA LEU A 157 -6.52 8.61 -14.80
C LEU A 157 -7.36 9.77 -15.34
N ASP A 158 -8.31 10.25 -14.55
CA ASP A 158 -9.26 11.31 -14.94
C ASP A 158 -9.90 11.02 -16.32
N ASP A 159 -10.40 9.80 -16.47
CA ASP A 159 -10.98 9.24 -17.71
C ASP A 159 -10.02 9.13 -18.91
N GLN A 160 -8.75 9.51 -18.75
CA GLN A 160 -7.74 9.33 -19.78
C GLN A 160 -7.08 7.96 -19.67
N TYR A 161 -7.00 7.24 -20.78
CA TYR A 161 -6.30 5.96 -20.85
C TYR A 161 -4.82 6.15 -20.51
N VAL A 162 -4.34 5.36 -19.56
CA VAL A 162 -2.96 5.37 -19.09
C VAL A 162 -2.18 4.21 -19.70
N THR A 163 -2.65 2.98 -19.48
CA THR A 163 -1.97 1.77 -19.94
C THR A 163 -2.86 0.53 -19.83
N THR A 164 -2.46 -0.56 -20.46
CA THR A 164 -3.08 -1.89 -20.31
C THR A 164 -2.01 -2.89 -19.89
N VAL A 165 -2.34 -3.68 -18.88
CA VAL A 165 -1.53 -4.82 -18.44
C VAL A 165 -2.19 -6.10 -18.93
N SER A 166 -1.48 -6.92 -19.69
CA SER A 166 -2.05 -8.15 -20.26
C SER A 166 -2.15 -9.28 -19.24
N ASN A 167 -3.10 -10.20 -19.45
CA ASN A 167 -3.25 -11.40 -18.62
C ASN A 167 -2.00 -12.30 -18.67
N ILE A 168 -1.26 -12.29 -19.78
CA ILE A 168 0.00 -13.03 -19.94
C ILE A 168 1.07 -12.42 -19.03
N GLU A 169 1.27 -11.09 -19.08
CA GLU A 169 2.23 -10.40 -18.19
C GLU A 169 1.88 -10.61 -16.70
N LEU A 170 0.58 -10.63 -16.35
CA LEU A 170 0.12 -10.94 -14.99
C LEU A 170 0.42 -12.40 -14.59
N THR A 171 0.21 -13.34 -15.50
CA THR A 171 0.45 -14.77 -15.26
C THR A 171 1.94 -15.07 -15.13
N ASP A 172 2.76 -14.49 -16.01
CA ASP A 172 4.23 -14.62 -15.99
C ASP A 172 4.81 -14.04 -14.71
N TYR A 173 4.26 -12.92 -14.21
CA TYR A 173 4.64 -12.37 -12.92
C TYR A 173 4.33 -13.34 -11.77
N VAL A 174 3.10 -13.87 -11.69
CA VAL A 174 2.72 -14.85 -10.64
C VAL A 174 3.59 -16.10 -10.72
N ALA A 175 3.90 -16.59 -11.91
CA ALA A 175 4.78 -17.74 -12.11
C ALA A 175 6.23 -17.45 -11.67
N SER A 176 6.75 -16.25 -11.96
CA SER A 176 8.10 -15.83 -11.55
C SER A 176 8.22 -15.49 -10.06
N ALA A 177 7.09 -15.18 -9.40
CA ALA A 177 7.01 -14.88 -7.97
C ALA A 177 6.85 -16.14 -7.10
N ASN A 178 6.44 -17.28 -7.69
CA ASN A 178 6.45 -18.57 -7.02
C ASN A 178 7.87 -19.18 -7.06
N ILE A 179 8.67 -18.82 -6.05
CA ILE A 179 9.81 -19.60 -5.56
C ILE A 179 9.32 -20.48 -4.40
#